data_AF-A0AAJ0ENB7-F1
#
_entry.id   AF-A0AAJ0ENB7-F1
#
_cell.length_a   1.000
_cell.length_b   1.000
_cell.length_c   1.000
_cell.angle_alpha   90.00
_cell.angle_beta   90.00
_cell.angle_gamma   90.00
#
_symmetry.space_group_name_H-M   'P 1'
#
loop_
_entity.id
_entity.type
_entity.pdbx_description
1 polymer ?
#
loop_
_entity_poly.entity_id
_entity_poly.type
_entity_poly.pdbx_seq_one_letter_code
_entity_poly.pdbx_strand_id
1 'polypeptide(L)'
;MSSPTVGSLLAAIATLVSDGLRILQFADKRQWGPDEHEQLRLLEDTLNDAKKDFQELSVLVNGQRYYMNDRKPPSIAELRALQSKVEHHIENFKDWTKTGGPINPVWARETTQLRRELHRAQCRAARRIFAAEQETSARCLGAFLVHRKQREWQNRPATSEEEHHRRHVEEVVACNTSGKFERFGDGGIAFVCDFCDGHLVWEDLESMPSLRTAEESSTRPVPPISPTTGVPHWQATGFTADKRREEKTVIFAPLAIANHMAPYQGDWVARLLCPFCDEAPYTEAGGDSDDEMRNAQDESGFEDLQAFQEHLEWQHTAASIPAVPLPKAAKDCLVM
;
A
#
# COMPACT_ATOMS: atom_id res chain seq x y z
N MET A 1 -3.62 13.49 35.56
CA MET A 1 -4.19 12.64 34.49
C MET A 1 -3.04 12.04 33.72
N SER A 2 -3.03 10.73 33.47
CA SER A 2 -1.98 10.07 32.68
C SER A 2 -1.94 10.64 31.26
N SER A 3 -0.75 10.73 30.66
CA SER A 3 -0.61 11.11 29.26
C SER A 3 -1.31 10.07 28.37
N PRO A 4 -2.07 10.48 27.34
CA PRO A 4 -2.77 9.54 26.48
C PRO A 4 -1.77 8.69 25.72
N THR A 5 -2.15 7.45 25.49
CA THR A 5 -1.49 6.51 24.58
C THR A 5 -2.43 6.14 23.45
N VAL A 6 -1.90 5.57 22.38
CA VAL A 6 -2.69 4.93 21.31
C VAL A 6 -3.73 3.99 21.90
N GLY A 7 -3.33 3.12 22.83
CA GLY A 7 -4.22 2.20 23.52
C GLY A 7 -5.37 2.87 24.26
N SER A 8 -5.09 3.93 25.02
CA SER A 8 -6.15 4.65 25.76
C SER A 8 -7.15 5.35 24.84
N LEU A 9 -6.70 5.87 23.69
CA LEU A 9 -7.57 6.57 22.73
C LEU A 9 -8.40 5.56 21.93
N LEU A 10 -7.82 4.45 21.50
CA LEU A 10 -8.57 3.36 20.85
C LEU A 10 -9.63 2.79 21.78
N ALA A 11 -9.33 2.60 23.07
CA ALA A 11 -10.31 2.15 24.05
C ALA A 11 -11.44 3.18 24.25
N ALA A 12 -11.12 4.48 24.26
CA ALA A 12 -12.11 5.55 24.34
C ALA A 12 -13.03 5.57 23.10
N ILE A 13 -12.46 5.46 21.89
CA ILE A 13 -13.22 5.35 20.63
C ILE A 13 -14.12 4.11 20.66
N ALA A 14 -13.60 2.95 21.05
CA ALA A 14 -14.39 1.72 21.15
C ALA A 14 -15.55 1.87 22.14
N THR A 15 -15.35 2.60 23.25
CA THR A 15 -16.42 2.90 24.21
C THR A 15 -17.49 3.79 23.58
N LEU A 16 -17.11 4.83 22.84
CA LEU A 16 -18.07 5.70 22.13
C LEU A 16 -18.90 4.90 21.11
N VAL A 17 -18.26 4.08 20.27
CA VAL A 17 -18.96 3.26 19.28
C VAL A 17 -19.89 2.24 19.96
N SER A 18 -19.45 1.64 21.07
CA SER A 18 -20.28 0.73 21.89
C SER A 18 -21.49 1.44 22.49
N ASP A 19 -21.33 2.69 22.91
CA ASP A 19 -22.45 3.52 23.36
C ASP A 19 -23.44 3.81 22.23
N GLY A 20 -22.95 4.09 21.02
CA GLY A 20 -23.77 4.20 19.81
C GLY A 20 -24.61 2.94 19.54
N LEU A 21 -23.97 1.77 19.60
CA LEU A 21 -24.67 0.49 19.49
C LEU A 21 -25.72 0.32 20.56
N ARG A 22 -25.38 0.62 21.81
CA ARG A 22 -26.29 0.50 22.94
C ARG A 22 -27.53 1.39 22.77
N ILE A 23 -27.34 2.62 22.28
CA ILE A 23 -28.42 3.56 21.98
C ILE A 23 -29.40 2.94 20.98
N LEU A 24 -28.90 2.42 19.85
CA LEU A 24 -29.74 1.81 18.83
C LEU A 24 -30.36 0.49 19.30
N GLN A 25 -29.62 -0.36 20.01
CA GLN A 25 -30.12 -1.66 20.49
C GLN A 25 -31.32 -1.52 21.43
N PHE A 26 -31.37 -0.45 22.23
CA PHE A 26 -32.46 -0.16 23.18
C PHE A 26 -33.53 0.79 22.64
N ALA A 27 -33.41 1.29 21.41
CA ALA A 27 -34.46 2.09 20.78
C ALA A 27 -35.69 1.23 20.39
N ASP A 28 -36.85 1.87 20.24
CA ASP A 28 -38.06 1.18 19.79
C ASP A 28 -37.91 0.72 18.33
N LYS A 29 -37.98 -0.60 18.12
CA LYS A 29 -37.75 -1.25 16.82
C LYS A 29 -39.02 -1.38 15.96
N ARG A 30 -40.19 -1.00 16.48
CA ARG A 30 -41.47 -1.18 15.78
C ARG A 30 -41.56 -0.45 14.44
N GLN A 31 -40.80 0.64 14.28
CA GLN A 31 -40.80 1.47 13.07
C GLN A 31 -39.48 1.38 12.28
N TRP A 32 -38.61 0.42 12.62
CA TRP A 32 -37.32 0.30 11.93
C TRP A 32 -37.50 -0.12 10.48
N GLY A 33 -36.83 0.60 9.58
CA GLY A 33 -36.61 0.23 8.20
C GLY A 33 -35.22 -0.38 7.99
N PRO A 34 -34.81 -0.54 6.72
CA PRO A 34 -33.48 -1.07 6.37
C PRO A 34 -32.32 -0.21 6.89
N ASP A 35 -32.49 1.11 6.92
CA ASP A 35 -31.42 2.05 7.28
C ASP A 35 -31.01 1.90 8.76
N GLU A 36 -31.97 1.73 9.67
CA GLU A 36 -31.69 1.50 11.10
C GLU A 36 -30.88 0.23 11.33
N HIS A 37 -31.25 -0.85 10.63
CA HIS A 37 -30.56 -2.13 10.73
C HIS A 37 -29.15 -2.05 10.12
N GLU A 38 -29.02 -1.34 9.00
CA GLU A 38 -27.72 -1.10 8.37
C GLU A 38 -26.81 -0.26 9.28
N GLN A 39 -27.33 0.78 9.91
CA GLN A 39 -26.59 1.61 10.85
C GLN A 39 -26.09 0.80 12.06
N LEU A 40 -26.92 -0.11 12.61
CA LEU A 40 -26.51 -1.03 13.66
C LEU A 40 -25.36 -1.93 13.19
N ARG A 41 -25.53 -2.57 12.03
CA ARG A 41 -24.52 -3.46 11.42
C ARG A 41 -23.20 -2.75 11.19
N LEU A 42 -23.22 -1.52 10.69
CA LEU A 42 -22.02 -0.72 10.42
C LEU A 42 -21.24 -0.38 11.69
N LEU A 43 -21.92 -0.09 12.81
CA LEU A 43 -21.27 0.14 14.09
C LEU A 43 -20.65 -1.15 14.66
N GLU A 44 -21.32 -2.30 14.50
CA GLU A 44 -20.77 -3.62 14.88
C GLU A 44 -19.51 -3.95 14.06
N ASP A 45 -19.58 -3.79 12.73
CA ASP A 45 -18.44 -3.94 11.84
C ASP A 45 -17.29 -3.03 12.27
N THR A 46 -17.57 -1.78 12.65
CA THR A 46 -16.54 -0.82 13.08
C THR A 46 -15.78 -1.31 14.32
N LEU A 47 -16.46 -1.89 15.31
CA LEU A 47 -15.80 -2.46 16.48
C LEU A 47 -15.01 -3.73 16.14
N ASN A 48 -15.56 -4.58 15.28
CA ASN A 48 -14.92 -5.83 14.88
C ASN A 48 -13.64 -5.55 14.08
N ASP A 49 -13.70 -4.63 13.12
CA ASP A 49 -12.54 -4.21 12.31
C ASP A 49 -11.48 -3.54 13.20
N ALA A 50 -11.87 -2.60 14.08
CA ALA A 50 -10.90 -1.94 14.96
C ALA A 50 -10.18 -2.93 15.91
N LYS A 51 -10.90 -3.95 16.40
CA LYS A 51 -10.34 -5.02 17.22
C LYS A 51 -9.40 -5.90 16.40
N LYS A 52 -9.80 -6.28 15.19
CA LYS A 52 -8.98 -7.06 14.27
C LYS A 52 -7.68 -6.32 13.95
N ASP A 53 -7.77 -5.05 13.56
CA ASP A 53 -6.62 -4.18 13.27
C ASP A 53 -5.69 -4.11 14.47
N PHE A 54 -6.23 -3.92 15.67
CA PHE A 54 -5.42 -3.87 16.89
C PHE A 54 -4.64 -5.18 17.11
N GLN A 55 -5.28 -6.33 16.88
CA GLN A 55 -4.64 -7.64 17.02
C GLN A 55 -3.57 -7.88 15.94
N GLU A 56 -3.89 -7.62 14.68
CA GLU A 56 -3.01 -7.87 13.55
C GLU A 56 -1.81 -6.92 13.52
N LEU A 57 -2.04 -5.62 13.72
CA LEU A 57 -0.98 -4.62 13.71
C LEU A 57 -0.02 -4.77 14.89
N SER A 58 -0.52 -5.17 16.07
CA SER A 58 0.32 -5.40 17.24
C SER A 58 1.43 -6.42 16.97
N VAL A 59 1.16 -7.46 16.18
CA VAL A 59 2.15 -8.49 15.82
C VAL A 59 3.26 -7.91 14.93
N LEU A 60 2.99 -6.83 14.19
CA LEU A 60 3.94 -6.19 13.29
C LEU A 60 4.90 -5.22 13.99
N VAL A 61 4.58 -4.76 15.20
CA VAL A 61 5.29 -3.67 15.90
C VAL A 61 5.79 -4.09 17.29
N ASN A 62 6.50 -5.22 17.36
CA ASN A 62 7.08 -5.79 18.58
C ASN A 62 6.07 -6.16 19.69
N GLY A 63 4.79 -6.29 19.34
CA GLY A 63 3.74 -6.80 20.21
C GLY A 63 2.82 -5.73 20.79
N GLN A 64 1.74 -6.20 21.40
CA GLN A 64 0.64 -5.38 21.91
C GLN A 64 1.09 -4.30 22.91
N ARG A 65 2.09 -4.59 23.75
CA ARG A 65 2.58 -3.65 24.76
C ARG A 65 3.22 -2.41 24.12
N TYR A 66 3.94 -2.57 23.01
CA TYR A 66 4.56 -1.46 22.30
C TYR A 66 3.50 -0.62 21.61
N TYR A 67 2.58 -1.26 20.89
CA TYR A 67 1.49 -0.58 20.21
C TYR A 67 0.58 0.20 21.16
N MET A 68 0.12 -0.44 22.24
CA MET A 68 -0.79 0.15 23.20
C MET A 68 -0.19 1.34 23.96
N ASN A 69 1.13 1.31 24.20
CA ASN A 69 1.85 2.35 24.93
C ASN A 69 2.49 3.41 24.02
N ASP A 70 2.26 3.36 22.69
CA ASP A 70 2.75 4.39 21.78
C ASP A 70 2.21 5.77 22.17
N ARG A 71 3.11 6.75 22.12
CA ARG A 71 2.88 8.14 22.52
C ARG A 71 3.41 9.12 21.49
N LYS A 72 3.75 8.67 20.27
CA LYS A 72 4.23 9.55 19.22
C LYS A 72 3.18 10.66 18.97
N PRO A 73 3.57 11.96 19.03
CA PRO A 73 2.62 13.07 18.96
C PRO A 73 1.68 13.02 17.74
N PRO A 74 2.14 12.66 16.53
CA PRO A 74 1.26 12.53 15.37
C PRO A 74 0.16 11.46 15.55
N SER A 75 0.47 10.31 16.15
CA SER A 75 -0.52 9.26 16.46
C SER A 75 -1.57 9.72 17.45
N ILE A 76 -1.12 10.42 18.50
CA ILE A 76 -2.02 10.94 19.54
C ILE A 76 -2.93 12.05 18.99
N ALA A 77 -2.39 12.97 18.19
CA ALA A 77 -3.16 14.06 17.61
C ALA A 77 -4.23 13.54 16.65
N GLU A 78 -3.86 12.60 15.79
CA GLU A 78 -4.76 11.97 14.82
C GLU A 78 -5.90 11.19 15.50
N LEU A 79 -5.58 10.33 16.47
CA LEU A 79 -6.60 9.55 17.18
C LEU A 79 -7.52 10.43 18.02
N ARG A 80 -7.02 11.56 18.57
CA ARG A 80 -7.88 12.55 19.26
C ARG A 80 -8.84 13.23 18.28
N ALA A 81 -8.36 13.64 17.12
CA ALA A 81 -9.24 14.25 16.11
C ALA A 81 -10.33 13.26 15.69
N LEU A 82 -9.97 11.99 15.47
CA LEU A 82 -10.93 10.94 15.17
C LEU A 82 -11.91 10.69 16.33
N GLN A 83 -11.43 10.63 17.57
CA GLN A 83 -12.28 10.50 18.75
C GLN A 83 -13.34 11.60 18.80
N SER A 84 -12.98 12.86 18.58
CA SER A 84 -13.93 13.97 18.54
C SER A 84 -14.98 13.83 17.42
N LYS A 85 -14.58 13.34 16.24
CA LYS A 85 -15.53 13.07 15.15
C LYS A 85 -16.52 11.95 15.53
N VAL A 86 -16.02 10.86 16.12
CA VAL A 86 -16.87 9.75 16.58
C VAL A 86 -17.81 10.23 17.68
N GLU A 87 -17.32 11.00 18.65
CA GLU A 87 -18.14 11.56 19.73
C GLU A 87 -19.31 12.38 19.16
N HIS A 88 -19.03 13.30 18.24
CA HIS A 88 -20.06 14.09 17.56
C HIS A 88 -21.06 13.22 16.78
N HIS A 89 -20.58 12.17 16.12
CA HIS A 89 -21.45 11.22 15.42
C HIS A 89 -22.39 10.48 16.36
N ILE A 90 -21.91 10.06 17.53
CA ILE A 90 -22.73 9.37 18.54
C ILE A 90 -23.71 10.34 19.23
N GLU A 91 -23.36 11.62 19.37
CA GLU A 91 -24.30 12.65 19.85
C GLU A 91 -25.55 12.75 18.98
N ASN A 92 -25.41 12.61 17.65
CA ASN A 92 -26.57 12.57 16.75
C ASN A 92 -27.56 11.46 17.10
N PHE A 93 -27.07 10.27 17.50
CA PHE A 93 -27.95 9.17 17.91
C PHE A 93 -28.61 9.44 19.26
N LYS A 94 -27.90 10.09 20.19
CA LYS A 94 -28.48 10.51 21.48
C LYS A 94 -29.61 11.50 21.26
N ASP A 95 -29.45 12.46 20.35
CA ASP A 95 -30.51 13.44 20.06
C ASP A 95 -31.67 12.81 19.30
N TRP A 96 -31.38 11.91 18.35
CA TRP A 96 -32.40 11.11 17.67
C TRP A 96 -33.28 10.34 18.64
N THR A 97 -32.73 9.70 19.68
CA THR A 97 -33.56 8.98 20.66
C THR A 97 -34.54 9.87 21.43
N LYS A 98 -34.32 11.19 21.47
CA LYS A 98 -35.25 12.14 22.11
C LYS A 98 -36.37 12.55 21.16
N THR A 99 -36.08 12.69 19.87
CA THR A 99 -37.04 13.15 18.86
C THR A 99 -37.85 12.01 18.24
N GLY A 100 -37.26 10.82 18.13
CA GLY A 100 -37.80 9.69 17.38
C GLY A 100 -37.81 9.91 15.87
N GLY A 101 -38.47 9.01 15.14
CA GLY A 101 -38.58 9.02 13.68
C GLY A 101 -37.51 8.19 12.97
N PRO A 102 -37.51 8.15 11.62
CA PRO A 102 -36.51 7.42 10.85
C PRO A 102 -35.12 8.02 11.07
N ILE A 103 -34.09 7.19 11.01
CA ILE A 103 -32.71 7.69 11.09
C ILE A 103 -32.32 8.50 9.85
N ASN A 104 -31.31 9.35 9.99
CA ASN A 104 -30.77 10.06 8.83
C ASN A 104 -29.94 9.10 7.96
N PRO A 105 -30.27 8.89 6.68
CA PRO A 105 -29.54 7.97 5.81
C PRO A 105 -28.08 8.41 5.53
N VAL A 106 -27.72 9.66 5.84
CA VAL A 106 -26.33 10.12 5.75
C VAL A 106 -25.44 9.44 6.81
N TRP A 107 -25.99 9.06 7.97
CA TRP A 107 -25.21 8.50 9.08
C TRP A 107 -24.53 7.17 8.73
N ALA A 108 -25.12 6.36 7.86
CA ALA A 108 -24.50 5.12 7.38
C ALA A 108 -23.21 5.39 6.61
N ARG A 109 -23.21 6.44 5.77
CA ARG A 109 -22.01 6.86 5.02
C ARG A 109 -20.95 7.42 5.96
N GLU A 110 -21.35 8.25 6.93
CA GLU A 110 -20.45 8.80 7.94
C GLU A 110 -19.83 7.70 8.80
N THR A 111 -20.61 6.70 9.21
CA THR A 111 -20.10 5.53 9.96
C THR A 111 -19.08 4.75 9.13
N THR A 112 -19.37 4.51 7.85
CA THR A 112 -18.43 3.86 6.93
C THR A 112 -17.14 4.68 6.77
N GLN A 113 -17.24 6.00 6.71
CA GLN A 113 -16.09 6.89 6.64
C GLN A 113 -15.26 6.83 7.92
N LEU A 114 -15.89 6.95 9.09
CA LEU A 114 -15.23 6.88 10.40
C LEU A 114 -14.54 5.53 10.59
N ARG A 115 -15.16 4.43 10.14
CA ARG A 115 -14.55 3.09 10.14
C ARG A 115 -13.24 3.06 9.35
N ARG A 116 -13.26 3.61 8.12
CA ARG A 116 -12.06 3.70 7.27
C ARG A 116 -10.99 4.62 7.86
N GLU A 117 -11.39 5.75 8.44
CA GLU A 117 -10.48 6.68 9.12
C GLU A 117 -9.83 6.02 10.35
N LEU A 118 -10.57 5.21 11.11
CA LEU A 118 -10.06 4.45 12.25
C LEU A 118 -9.02 3.41 11.82
N HIS A 119 -9.36 2.59 10.82
CA HIS A 119 -8.44 1.62 10.23
C HIS A 119 -7.12 2.29 9.82
N ARG A 120 -7.20 3.38 9.05
CA ARG A 120 -6.04 4.16 8.60
C ARG A 120 -5.24 4.76 9.74
N ALA A 121 -5.90 5.32 10.76
CA ALA A 121 -5.22 5.85 11.93
C ALA A 121 -4.45 4.76 12.69
N GLN A 122 -5.03 3.55 12.79
CA GLN A 122 -4.37 2.40 13.38
C GLN A 122 -3.15 1.94 12.56
N CYS A 123 -3.29 1.81 11.24
CA CYS A 123 -2.20 1.46 10.31
C CYS A 123 -1.07 2.49 10.35
N ARG A 124 -1.38 3.79 10.35
CA ARG A 124 -0.37 4.87 10.45
C ARG A 124 0.32 4.90 11.80
N ALA A 125 -0.39 4.65 12.90
CA ALA A 125 0.23 4.51 14.21
C ALA A 125 1.23 3.35 14.23
N ALA A 126 0.86 2.19 13.68
CA ALA A 126 1.76 1.04 13.55
C ALA A 126 2.97 1.38 12.67
N ARG A 127 2.76 2.01 11.51
CA ARG A 127 3.85 2.47 10.61
C ARG A 127 4.83 3.40 11.30
N ARG A 128 4.37 4.29 12.19
CA ARG A 128 5.26 5.20 12.93
C ARG A 128 6.11 4.49 13.98
N ILE A 129 5.61 3.41 14.57
CA ILE A 129 6.41 2.56 15.47
C ILE A 129 7.44 1.81 14.64
N PHE A 130 6.99 1.14 13.59
CA PHE A 130 7.84 0.40 12.67
C PHE A 130 8.99 1.24 12.10
N ALA A 131 8.70 2.45 11.59
CA ALA A 131 9.71 3.34 11.03
C ALA A 131 10.69 3.89 12.07
N ALA A 132 10.34 3.87 13.36
CA ALA A 132 11.26 4.27 14.43
C ALA A 132 12.18 3.12 14.87
N GLU A 133 11.86 1.89 14.50
CA GLU A 133 12.58 0.67 14.91
C GLU A 133 13.38 0.04 13.76
N GLN A 134 12.90 0.14 12.52
CA GLN A 134 13.64 -0.30 11.35
C GLN A 134 14.50 0.84 10.80
N GLU A 135 15.78 0.85 11.16
CA GLU A 135 16.80 1.69 10.53
C GLU A 135 17.16 1.24 9.11
N THR A 136 16.80 0.01 8.71
CA THR A 136 17.36 -0.65 7.52
C THR A 136 16.43 -0.75 6.31
N SER A 137 15.13 -0.48 6.44
CA SER A 137 14.21 -0.52 5.30
C SER A 137 13.64 0.85 4.98
N ALA A 138 13.96 1.35 3.78
CA ALA A 138 13.37 2.55 3.22
C ALA A 138 11.89 2.36 2.78
N ARG A 139 11.43 1.10 2.67
CA ARG A 139 10.05 0.75 2.30
C ARG A 139 9.07 1.16 3.39
N CYS A 140 7.87 1.58 2.99
CA CYS A 140 6.81 1.80 3.97
C CYS A 140 6.34 0.45 4.57
N LEU A 141 5.68 0.45 5.74
CA LEU A 141 5.19 -0.79 6.36
C LEU A 141 4.25 -1.60 5.43
N GLY A 142 3.34 -0.93 4.70
CA GLY A 142 2.47 -1.61 3.73
C GLY A 142 3.27 -2.28 2.60
N ALA A 143 4.24 -1.57 2.02
CA ALA A 143 5.14 -2.09 1.01
C ALA A 143 5.96 -3.29 1.54
N PHE A 144 6.51 -3.16 2.74
CA PHE A 144 7.29 -4.20 3.40
C PHE A 144 6.49 -5.50 3.57
N LEU A 145 5.19 -5.42 3.89
CA LEU A 145 4.33 -6.61 4.02
C LEU A 145 4.15 -7.33 2.68
N VAL A 146 3.94 -6.60 1.59
CA VAL A 146 3.80 -7.17 0.24
C VAL A 146 5.15 -7.74 -0.23
N HIS A 147 6.24 -7.00 -0.05
CA HIS A 147 7.59 -7.44 -0.37
C HIS A 147 7.99 -8.72 0.38
N ARG A 148 7.65 -8.83 1.67
CA ARG A 148 7.90 -10.04 2.46
C ARG A 148 7.21 -11.26 1.84
N LYS A 149 5.98 -11.11 1.36
CA LYS A 149 5.25 -12.20 0.67
C LYS A 149 5.91 -12.60 -0.64
N GLN A 150 6.37 -11.63 -1.44
CA GLN A 150 7.12 -11.91 -2.66
C GLN A 150 8.44 -12.67 -2.36
N ARG A 151 9.20 -12.27 -1.34
CA ARG A 151 10.44 -12.94 -0.93
C ARG A 151 10.23 -14.36 -0.40
N GLU A 152 9.15 -14.61 0.33
CA GLU A 152 8.78 -15.97 0.78
C GLU A 152 8.71 -16.96 -0.40
N TRP A 153 8.30 -16.49 -1.59
CA TRP A 153 8.18 -17.30 -2.80
C TRP A 153 9.42 -17.34 -3.67
N GLN A 154 10.24 -16.28 -3.71
CA GLN A 154 11.52 -16.30 -4.40
C GLN A 154 12.42 -17.43 -3.87
N ASN A 155 12.37 -17.67 -2.56
CA ASN A 155 13.15 -18.73 -1.91
C ASN A 155 12.57 -20.15 -2.11
N ARG A 156 11.41 -20.29 -2.77
CA ARG A 156 10.73 -21.58 -2.99
C ARG A 156 10.26 -21.68 -4.44
N PRO A 157 10.91 -22.47 -5.31
CA PRO A 157 10.43 -22.63 -6.69
C PRO A 157 8.99 -23.17 -6.68
N ALA A 158 8.15 -22.62 -7.55
CA ALA A 158 6.81 -23.16 -7.78
C ALA A 158 6.95 -24.37 -8.70
N THR A 159 6.25 -25.45 -8.36
CA THR A 159 6.35 -26.74 -9.03
C THR A 159 5.14 -27.02 -9.93
N SER A 160 4.04 -26.27 -9.77
CA SER A 160 2.81 -26.41 -10.57
C SER A 160 2.19 -25.07 -10.93
N GLU A 161 1.32 -25.07 -11.95
CA GLU A 161 0.51 -23.90 -12.33
C GLU A 161 -0.48 -23.49 -11.23
N GLU A 162 -1.01 -24.46 -10.48
CA GLU A 162 -1.88 -24.19 -9.32
C GLU A 162 -1.12 -23.43 -8.23
N GLU A 163 0.14 -23.77 -7.97
CA GLU A 163 0.98 -23.03 -7.03
C GLU A 163 1.27 -21.61 -7.52
N HIS A 164 1.48 -21.42 -8.83
CA HIS A 164 1.61 -20.08 -9.42
C HIS A 164 0.36 -19.24 -9.23
N HIS A 165 -0.81 -19.81 -9.55
CA HIS A 165 -2.08 -19.13 -9.38
C HIS A 165 -2.34 -18.76 -7.92
N ARG A 166 -2.09 -19.70 -6.99
CA ARG A 166 -2.23 -19.44 -5.55
C ARG A 166 -1.34 -18.29 -5.08
N ARG A 167 -0.06 -18.29 -5.44
CA ARG A 167 0.89 -17.21 -5.09
C ARG A 167 0.43 -15.87 -5.65
N HIS A 168 -0.02 -15.86 -6.90
CA HIS A 168 -0.53 -14.65 -7.53
C HIS A 168 -1.74 -14.08 -6.77
N VAL A 169 -2.71 -14.92 -6.41
CA VAL A 169 -3.87 -14.51 -5.60
C VAL A 169 -3.43 -13.98 -4.23
N GLU A 170 -2.50 -14.65 -3.56
CA GLU A 170 -1.94 -14.20 -2.28
C GLU A 170 -1.24 -12.83 -2.41
N GLU A 171 -0.60 -12.54 -3.55
CA GLU A 171 0.10 -11.28 -3.82
C GLU A 171 -0.90 -10.12 -3.96
N VAL A 172 -1.96 -10.36 -4.73
CA VAL A 172 -3.05 -9.40 -4.93
C VAL A 172 -3.80 -9.16 -3.61
N VAL A 173 -4.04 -10.21 -2.82
CA VAL A 173 -4.63 -10.07 -1.48
C VAL A 173 -3.74 -9.23 -0.56
N ALA A 174 -2.43 -9.44 -0.58
CA ALA A 174 -1.50 -8.63 0.21
C ALA A 174 -1.55 -7.14 -0.20
N CYS A 175 -1.61 -6.85 -1.50
CA CYS A 175 -1.75 -5.49 -2.02
C CYS A 175 -3.06 -4.84 -1.53
N ASN A 176 -4.19 -5.52 -1.68
CA ASN A 176 -5.51 -5.04 -1.26
C ASN A 176 -5.67 -4.93 0.27
N THR A 177 -4.79 -5.58 1.04
CA THR A 177 -4.72 -5.43 2.50
C THR A 177 -3.86 -4.22 2.90
N SER A 178 -2.95 -3.79 2.02
CA SER A 178 -2.04 -2.66 2.29
C SER A 178 -2.62 -1.28 1.92
N GLY A 179 -3.69 -1.27 1.12
CA GLY A 179 -4.33 -0.07 0.61
C GLY A 179 -5.44 -0.40 -0.38
N LYS A 180 -5.94 0.63 -1.08
CA LYS A 180 -7.05 0.50 -2.04
C LYS A 180 -6.75 1.17 -3.37
N PHE A 181 -7.34 0.63 -4.43
CA PHE A 181 -7.37 1.29 -5.74
C PHE A 181 -8.62 2.18 -5.88
N GLU A 182 -8.44 3.39 -6.38
CA GLU A 182 -9.50 4.35 -6.64
C GLU A 182 -9.32 5.00 -8.02
N ARG A 183 -10.42 5.48 -8.60
CA ARG A 183 -10.34 6.28 -9.83
C ARG A 183 -9.69 7.63 -9.53
N PHE A 184 -8.80 8.05 -10.41
CA PHE A 184 -8.06 9.28 -10.28
C PHE A 184 -8.22 10.12 -11.55
N GLY A 185 -8.88 11.28 -11.42
CA GLY A 185 -9.22 12.13 -12.57
C GLY A 185 -10.10 11.42 -13.60
N ASP A 186 -9.94 11.80 -14.87
CA ASP A 186 -10.80 11.36 -15.97
C ASP A 186 -10.35 10.04 -16.64
N GLY A 187 -9.23 9.47 -16.21
CA GLY A 187 -8.70 8.24 -16.84
C GLY A 187 -7.63 7.49 -16.05
N GLY A 188 -7.20 7.97 -14.88
CA GLY A 188 -6.18 7.32 -14.08
C GLY A 188 -6.74 6.36 -13.03
N ILE A 189 -5.86 5.50 -12.51
CA ILE A 189 -6.11 4.68 -11.33
C ILE A 189 -5.02 4.96 -10.31
N ALA A 190 -5.40 5.32 -9.08
CA ALA A 190 -4.48 5.53 -7.98
C ALA A 190 -4.60 4.40 -6.95
N PHE A 191 -3.47 3.86 -6.50
CA PHE A 191 -3.40 3.07 -5.27
C PHE A 191 -3.08 3.98 -4.09
N VAL A 192 -3.89 3.93 -3.03
CA VAL A 192 -3.72 4.71 -1.81
C VAL A 192 -3.32 3.78 -0.66
N CYS A 193 -2.10 3.91 -0.16
CA CYS A 193 -1.58 3.09 0.93
C CYS A 193 -2.14 3.52 2.29
N ASP A 194 -2.73 2.60 3.05
CA ASP A 194 -3.32 2.91 4.36
C ASP A 194 -2.27 3.15 5.47
N PHE A 195 -1.01 2.80 5.21
CA PHE A 195 0.10 2.94 6.16
C PHE A 195 0.87 4.26 6.05
N CYS A 196 1.01 4.80 4.84
CA CYS A 196 1.80 6.02 4.60
C CYS A 196 1.01 7.16 3.92
N ASP A 197 -0.22 6.92 3.49
CA ASP A 197 -1.04 7.85 2.70
C ASP A 197 -0.41 8.25 1.34
N GLY A 198 0.62 7.50 0.92
CA GLY A 198 1.28 7.65 -0.36
C GLY A 198 0.43 7.07 -1.49
N HIS A 199 0.44 7.77 -2.62
CA HIS A 199 -0.31 7.42 -3.82
C HIS A 199 0.62 6.93 -4.92
N LEU A 200 0.23 5.86 -5.60
CA LEU A 200 0.84 5.40 -6.84
C LEU A 200 -0.19 5.57 -7.96
N VAL A 201 0.12 6.38 -8.98
CA VAL A 201 -0.83 6.75 -10.04
C VAL A 201 -0.45 6.11 -11.37
N TRP A 202 -1.33 5.25 -11.89
CA TRP A 202 -1.27 4.78 -13.27
C TRP A 202 -2.14 5.67 -14.13
N GLU A 203 -1.51 6.45 -15.00
CA GLU A 203 -2.19 7.37 -15.91
C GLU A 203 -2.77 6.64 -17.13
N ASP A 204 -3.95 7.10 -17.55
CA ASP A 204 -4.69 6.59 -18.72
C ASP A 204 -4.79 5.06 -18.73
N LEU A 205 -5.52 4.53 -17.76
CA LEU A 205 -5.69 3.10 -17.54
C LEU A 205 -7.16 2.76 -17.29
N GLU A 206 -7.74 1.98 -18.20
CA GLU A 206 -9.14 1.57 -18.12
C GLU A 206 -9.39 0.69 -16.89
N SER A 207 -8.53 -0.28 -16.62
CA SER A 207 -8.64 -1.18 -15.47
C SER A 207 -7.27 -1.65 -15.04
N MET A 208 -7.07 -1.88 -13.74
CA MET A 208 -5.80 -2.36 -13.22
C MET A 208 -5.52 -3.78 -13.73
N PRO A 209 -4.40 -4.02 -14.44
CA PRO A 209 -4.05 -5.36 -14.91
C PRO A 209 -3.86 -6.31 -13.73
N SER A 210 -4.55 -7.44 -13.78
CA SER A 210 -4.38 -8.49 -12.77
C SER A 210 -3.23 -9.43 -13.11
N LEU A 211 -2.72 -9.45 -14.35
CA LEU A 211 -1.68 -10.40 -14.77
C LEU A 211 -0.47 -9.66 -15.32
N ARG A 212 0.71 -10.26 -15.10
CA ARG A 212 1.95 -9.83 -15.78
C ARG A 212 1.83 -10.15 -17.26
N THR A 213 2.49 -9.37 -18.11
CA THR A 213 2.56 -9.64 -19.54
C THR A 213 3.25 -10.99 -19.72
N ALA A 214 2.55 -11.96 -20.31
CA ALA A 214 3.16 -13.23 -20.68
C ALA A 214 4.15 -12.95 -21.81
N GLU A 215 5.39 -13.40 -21.69
CA GLU A 215 6.29 -13.40 -22.85
C GLU A 215 5.65 -14.28 -23.95
N GLU A 216 5.35 -13.69 -25.11
CA GLU A 216 4.71 -14.34 -26.27
C GLU A 216 5.47 -15.58 -26.80
N SER A 217 6.64 -15.89 -26.25
CA SER A 217 7.47 -17.04 -26.60
C SER A 217 7.08 -18.35 -25.87
N SER A 218 6.20 -18.33 -24.87
CA SER A 218 5.89 -19.51 -24.05
C SER A 218 4.41 -19.61 -23.69
N THR A 219 3.73 -20.64 -24.19
CA THR A 219 2.34 -21.01 -23.85
C THR A 219 2.19 -21.56 -22.42
N ARG A 220 2.87 -21.01 -21.42
CA ARG A 220 2.74 -21.38 -20.00
C ARG A 220 2.79 -20.15 -19.08
N PRO A 221 2.06 -20.15 -17.95
CA PRO A 221 2.18 -19.10 -16.93
C PRO A 221 3.63 -19.03 -16.45
N VAL A 222 4.28 -17.88 -16.66
CA VAL A 222 5.68 -17.68 -16.32
C VAL A 222 5.80 -17.37 -14.81
N PRO A 223 6.75 -17.99 -14.09
CA PRO A 223 7.06 -17.62 -12.71
C PRO A 223 7.39 -16.14 -12.52
N PRO A 224 7.26 -15.60 -11.28
CA PRO A 224 7.73 -14.26 -10.96
C PRO A 224 9.22 -14.04 -11.27
N ILE A 225 10.00 -15.12 -11.41
CA ILE A 225 11.33 -15.16 -12.03
C ILE A 225 11.49 -16.55 -12.65
N SER A 226 11.52 -16.68 -13.98
CA SER A 226 11.97 -17.93 -14.60
C SER A 226 13.44 -18.14 -14.26
N PRO A 227 13.85 -19.23 -13.58
CA PRO A 227 15.26 -19.49 -13.27
C PRO A 227 16.13 -19.75 -14.51
N THR A 228 15.54 -19.69 -15.71
CA THR A 228 16.18 -20.00 -17.00
C THR A 228 16.59 -18.74 -17.78
N THR A 229 16.11 -17.55 -17.41
CA THR A 229 16.43 -16.29 -18.09
C THR A 229 16.48 -15.19 -17.04
N GLY A 230 17.67 -14.65 -16.74
CA GLY A 230 17.89 -13.60 -15.73
C GLY A 230 17.28 -12.23 -16.07
N VAL A 231 16.07 -12.19 -16.63
CA VAL A 231 15.34 -10.98 -17.00
C VAL A 231 14.19 -10.78 -16.00
N PRO A 232 14.09 -9.62 -15.35
CA PRO A 232 13.03 -9.34 -14.40
C PRO A 232 11.66 -9.09 -15.09
N HIS A 233 10.64 -9.85 -14.71
CA HIS A 233 9.27 -9.69 -15.22
C HIS A 233 8.51 -8.57 -14.49
N TRP A 234 8.79 -7.31 -14.82
CA TRP A 234 8.16 -6.15 -14.17
C TRP A 234 6.90 -5.62 -14.86
N GLN A 235 6.66 -6.04 -16.11
CA GLN A 235 5.63 -5.53 -17.01
C GLN A 235 4.25 -6.17 -16.81
N ALA A 236 3.21 -5.37 -17.02
CA ALA A 236 1.84 -5.82 -17.19
C ALA A 236 1.18 -5.08 -18.36
N THR A 237 0.25 -5.76 -19.02
CA THR A 237 -0.47 -5.21 -20.16
C THR A 237 -1.78 -4.58 -19.69
N GLY A 238 -1.91 -3.27 -19.88
CA GLY A 238 -3.12 -2.51 -19.64
C GLY A 238 -3.73 -1.98 -20.94
N PHE A 239 -4.89 -1.35 -20.81
CA PHE A 239 -5.57 -0.67 -21.91
C PHE A 239 -5.83 0.78 -21.51
N THR A 240 -5.65 1.71 -22.45
CA THR A 240 -5.98 3.12 -22.25
C THR A 240 -7.45 3.30 -21.89
N ALA A 241 -7.74 4.29 -21.04
CA ALA A 241 -9.11 4.60 -20.63
C ALA A 241 -9.89 5.34 -21.74
N ASP A 242 -9.19 5.80 -22.77
CA ASP A 242 -9.75 6.46 -23.92
C ASP A 242 -10.65 5.52 -24.77
N LYS A 243 -11.39 6.11 -25.71
CA LYS A 243 -12.33 5.33 -26.55
C LYS A 243 -11.62 4.35 -27.50
N ARG A 244 -10.32 4.53 -27.74
CA ARG A 244 -9.56 3.69 -28.67
C ARG A 244 -9.11 2.39 -28.02
N ARG A 245 -8.97 2.37 -26.69
CA ARG A 245 -8.57 1.20 -25.89
C ARG A 245 -7.30 0.57 -26.46
N GLU A 246 -6.28 1.41 -26.61
CA GLU A 246 -4.97 1.02 -27.10
C GLU A 246 -4.23 0.26 -26.00
N GLU A 247 -3.48 -0.77 -26.40
CA GLU A 247 -2.67 -1.56 -25.49
C GLU A 247 -1.48 -0.75 -24.99
N LYS A 248 -1.24 -0.77 -23.68
CA LYS A 248 -0.16 -0.03 -23.02
C LYS A 248 0.57 -0.91 -22.02
N THR A 249 1.91 -0.87 -22.06
CA THR A 249 2.76 -1.48 -21.03
C THR A 249 2.78 -0.60 -19.79
N VAL A 250 2.49 -1.20 -18.64
CA VAL A 250 2.55 -0.55 -17.33
C VAL A 250 3.35 -1.38 -16.34
N ILE A 251 3.82 -0.75 -15.27
CA ILE A 251 4.42 -1.47 -14.16
C ILE A 251 3.35 -2.31 -13.47
N PHE A 252 3.63 -3.60 -13.27
CA PHE A 252 2.73 -4.50 -12.54
C PHE A 252 2.50 -4.01 -11.10
N ALA A 253 1.23 -3.78 -10.73
CA ALA A 253 0.90 -3.09 -9.49
C ALA A 253 1.50 -3.73 -8.22
N PRO A 254 1.48 -5.06 -8.03
CA PRO A 254 2.16 -5.66 -6.88
C PRO A 254 3.66 -5.40 -6.80
N LEU A 255 4.36 -5.23 -7.93
CA LEU A 255 5.77 -4.85 -7.92
C LEU A 255 5.95 -3.42 -7.40
N ALA A 256 5.15 -2.48 -7.91
CA ALA A 256 5.20 -1.08 -7.47
C ALA A 256 4.81 -0.94 -5.99
N ILE A 257 3.72 -1.60 -5.58
CA ILE A 257 3.23 -1.57 -4.20
C ILE A 257 4.25 -2.18 -3.24
N ALA A 258 4.92 -3.28 -3.60
CA ALA A 258 5.94 -3.87 -2.73
C ALA A 258 7.18 -2.99 -2.52
N ASN A 259 7.41 -2.00 -3.39
CA ASN A 259 8.63 -1.20 -3.38
C ASN A 259 8.39 0.29 -3.14
N HIS A 260 7.18 0.69 -2.75
CA HIS A 260 6.92 2.09 -2.45
C HIS A 260 7.42 2.52 -1.07
N MET A 261 7.81 3.78 -1.00
CA MET A 261 8.27 4.48 0.19
C MET A 261 7.19 5.46 0.65
N ALA A 262 7.28 5.92 1.89
CA ALA A 262 6.42 6.99 2.35
C ALA A 262 6.75 8.30 1.60
N PRO A 263 5.74 9.11 1.24
CA PRO A 263 5.99 10.44 0.69
C PRO A 263 6.74 11.32 1.69
N TYR A 264 7.41 12.35 1.18
CA TYR A 264 7.94 13.41 2.04
C TYR A 264 6.82 14.20 2.72
N GLN A 265 7.15 14.93 3.79
CA GLN A 265 6.16 15.74 4.49
C GLN A 265 5.53 16.78 3.55
N GLY A 266 4.20 16.74 3.42
CA GLY A 266 3.44 17.65 2.57
C GLY A 266 3.28 17.18 1.13
N ASP A 267 3.91 16.06 0.76
CA ASP A 267 3.70 15.39 -0.52
C ASP A 267 2.69 14.24 -0.38
N TRP A 268 2.13 13.82 -1.50
CA TRP A 268 1.12 12.75 -1.58
C TRP A 268 1.58 11.61 -2.50
N VAL A 269 2.53 11.84 -3.40
CA VAL A 269 3.03 10.82 -4.33
C VAL A 269 4.03 9.92 -3.60
N ALA A 270 3.79 8.61 -3.64
CA ALA A 270 4.71 7.65 -3.07
C ALA A 270 5.93 7.47 -3.99
N ARG A 271 7.11 7.51 -3.38
CA ARG A 271 8.37 7.23 -4.06
C ARG A 271 8.61 5.74 -4.21
N LEU A 272 9.48 5.32 -5.11
CA LEU A 272 9.71 3.88 -5.38
C LEU A 272 11.18 3.50 -5.30
N LEU A 273 11.44 2.30 -4.80
CA LEU A 273 12.76 1.66 -4.85
C LEU A 273 12.80 0.66 -6.01
N CYS A 274 13.95 0.51 -6.65
CA CYS A 274 14.12 -0.57 -7.61
C CYS A 274 14.58 -1.82 -6.87
N PRO A 275 13.76 -2.89 -6.82
CA PRO A 275 14.15 -4.13 -6.13
C PRO A 275 15.36 -4.81 -6.80
N PHE A 276 15.67 -4.48 -8.05
CA PHE A 276 16.78 -5.06 -8.80
C PHE A 276 18.11 -4.30 -8.58
N CYS A 277 18.05 -3.02 -8.19
CA CYS A 277 19.23 -2.22 -7.85
C CYS A 277 19.55 -2.24 -6.35
N ASP A 278 18.53 -2.39 -5.50
CA ASP A 278 18.63 -2.46 -4.02
C ASP A 278 19.41 -3.71 -3.55
N GLU A 279 19.48 -4.77 -4.36
CA GLU A 279 20.14 -6.04 -4.00
C GLU A 279 21.58 -6.19 -4.51
N ALA A 280 22.13 -5.20 -5.22
CA ALA A 280 23.48 -5.26 -5.78
C ALA A 280 24.44 -4.32 -5.02
N PRO A 281 25.14 -4.78 -3.97
CA PRO A 281 26.28 -4.04 -3.46
C PRO A 281 27.36 -4.00 -4.55
N TYR A 282 27.70 -2.81 -5.04
CA TYR A 282 28.88 -2.65 -5.88
C TYR A 282 30.06 -2.26 -4.99
N THR A 283 31.19 -2.93 -5.16
CA THR A 283 32.46 -2.50 -4.56
C THR A 283 33.09 -1.46 -5.48
N GLU A 284 33.26 -0.23 -5.00
CA GLU A 284 34.07 0.76 -5.72
C GLU A 284 35.53 0.31 -5.69
N ALA A 285 35.97 -0.35 -6.77
CA ALA A 285 37.37 -0.69 -6.96
C ALA A 285 38.15 0.59 -7.28
N GLY A 286 38.53 1.36 -6.26
CA GLY A 286 39.34 2.56 -6.47
C GLY A 286 39.57 3.46 -5.25
N GLY A 287 40.39 3.01 -4.30
CA GLY A 287 41.17 3.90 -3.43
C GLY A 287 41.21 3.48 -1.97
N ASP A 288 42.43 3.22 -1.46
CA ASP A 288 42.76 2.98 -0.05
C ASP A 288 41.94 3.84 0.95
N SER A 289 40.86 3.29 1.51
CA SER A 289 40.45 3.43 2.92
C SER A 289 39.08 2.76 3.11
N ASP A 290 38.98 1.86 4.10
CA ASP A 290 37.74 1.29 4.66
C ASP A 290 36.56 1.19 3.69
N ASP A 291 36.47 0.07 2.97
CA ASP A 291 35.42 -0.27 2.00
C ASP A 291 33.99 -0.14 2.60
N GLU A 292 33.39 1.05 2.50
CA GLU A 292 31.96 1.26 2.70
C GLU A 292 31.20 0.68 1.49
N MET A 293 30.51 -0.46 1.68
CA MET A 293 29.50 -0.93 0.74
C MET A 293 28.41 0.15 0.58
N ARG A 294 28.37 0.82 -0.58
CA ARG A 294 27.31 1.77 -0.92
C ARG A 294 26.30 1.10 -1.86
N ASN A 295 25.02 1.31 -1.58
CA ASN A 295 23.94 0.94 -2.49
C ASN A 295 23.97 1.87 -3.71
N ALA A 296 23.75 1.33 -4.92
CA ALA A 296 23.76 2.12 -6.16
C ALA A 296 22.57 3.08 -6.29
N GLN A 297 21.53 2.89 -5.48
CA GLN A 297 20.35 3.75 -5.45
C GLN A 297 20.48 4.75 -4.30
N ASP A 298 20.37 6.05 -4.60
CA ASP A 298 20.19 7.08 -3.58
C ASP A 298 19.03 6.65 -2.67
N GLU A 299 19.22 6.75 -1.34
CA GLU A 299 18.22 6.38 -0.31
C GLU A 299 16.86 7.05 -0.51
N SER A 300 16.81 8.07 -1.37
CA SER A 300 15.64 8.84 -1.71
C SER A 300 14.66 8.08 -2.65
N GLY A 301 15.13 7.21 -3.54
CA GLY A 301 14.27 6.47 -4.49
C GLY A 301 13.78 7.30 -5.70
N PHE A 302 12.95 6.70 -6.57
CA PHE A 302 12.31 7.39 -7.71
C PHE A 302 11.13 8.23 -7.23
N GLU A 303 10.91 9.39 -7.86
CA GLU A 303 9.89 10.36 -7.44
C GLU A 303 8.44 9.87 -7.70
N ASP A 304 8.22 9.17 -8.81
CA ASP A 304 6.90 8.67 -9.19
C ASP A 304 6.99 7.36 -10.01
N LEU A 305 5.83 6.88 -10.46
CA LEU A 305 5.74 5.68 -11.30
C LEU A 305 6.33 5.86 -12.70
N GLN A 306 6.31 7.08 -13.25
CA GLN A 306 6.85 7.33 -14.58
C GLN A 306 8.37 7.22 -14.57
N ALA A 307 9.04 7.93 -13.66
CA ALA A 307 10.49 7.87 -13.48
C ALA A 307 10.95 6.42 -13.18
N PHE A 308 10.16 5.69 -12.39
CA PHE A 308 10.44 4.28 -12.12
C PHE A 308 10.25 3.39 -13.35
N GLN A 309 9.22 3.63 -14.16
CA GLN A 309 8.97 2.87 -15.40
C GLN A 309 10.10 3.11 -16.40
N GLU A 310 10.49 4.36 -16.62
CA GLU A 310 11.63 4.71 -17.49
C GLU A 310 12.89 3.96 -17.05
N HIS A 311 13.22 3.97 -15.75
CA HIS A 311 14.35 3.22 -15.23
C HIS A 311 14.28 1.71 -15.54
N LEU A 312 13.13 1.06 -15.32
CA LEU A 312 12.95 -0.36 -15.60
C LEU A 312 13.08 -0.67 -17.11
N GLU A 313 12.57 0.23 -17.96
CA GLU A 313 12.70 0.13 -19.41
C GLU A 313 14.16 0.19 -19.86
N TRP A 314 14.95 1.09 -19.27
CA TRP A 314 16.36 1.28 -19.62
C TRP A 314 17.30 0.22 -19.03
N GLN A 315 17.08 -0.24 -17.79
CA GLN A 315 18.04 -1.04 -17.04
C GLN A 315 17.62 -2.50 -16.82
N HIS A 316 16.32 -2.79 -16.94
CA HIS A 316 15.72 -4.06 -16.52
C HIS A 316 14.80 -4.67 -17.58
N THR A 317 15.04 -4.36 -18.85
CA THR A 317 14.31 -4.95 -19.98
C THR A 317 15.24 -5.85 -20.79
N ALA A 318 14.71 -6.96 -21.32
CA ALA A 318 15.46 -7.93 -22.14
C ALA A 318 16.00 -7.36 -23.47
N ALA A 319 15.72 -6.10 -23.80
CA ALA A 319 16.14 -5.50 -25.05
C ALA A 319 17.66 -5.42 -25.08
N SER A 320 18.28 -6.28 -25.87
CA SER A 320 19.68 -6.16 -26.25
C SER A 320 19.90 -4.75 -26.79
N ILE A 321 20.67 -3.92 -26.08
CA ILE A 321 21.18 -2.67 -26.63
C ILE A 321 21.85 -3.06 -27.95
N PRO A 322 21.40 -2.57 -29.12
CA PRO A 322 22.11 -2.82 -30.36
C PRO A 322 23.50 -2.26 -30.15
N ALA A 323 24.51 -3.12 -30.17
CA ALA A 323 25.90 -2.67 -30.12
C ALA A 323 26.07 -1.69 -31.28
N VAL A 324 26.20 -0.40 -30.95
CA VAL A 324 26.55 0.62 -31.94
C VAL A 324 27.87 0.14 -32.53
N PRO A 325 27.93 -0.18 -33.84
CA PRO A 325 29.18 -0.62 -34.43
C PRO A 325 30.14 0.56 -34.31
N LEU A 326 31.13 0.43 -33.43
CA LEU A 326 32.28 1.32 -33.44
C LEU A 326 32.82 1.30 -34.87
N PRO A 327 32.94 2.45 -35.56
CA PRO A 327 33.49 2.49 -36.90
C PRO A 327 34.87 1.82 -36.84
N LYS A 328 35.07 0.81 -37.69
CA LYS A 328 36.37 0.14 -37.85
C LYS A 328 37.41 1.24 -38.02
N ALA A 329 38.37 1.30 -37.10
CA ALA A 329 39.50 2.21 -37.19
C ALA A 329 40.06 2.12 -38.61
N ALA A 330 39.87 3.19 -39.40
CA ALA A 330 40.57 3.34 -40.65
C ALA A 330 42.06 3.35 -40.30
N LYS A 331 42.78 2.33 -40.76
CA LYS A 331 44.22 2.42 -40.85
C LYS A 331 44.51 3.57 -41.80
N ASP A 332 45.15 4.60 -41.26
CA ASP A 332 45.84 5.72 -41.92
C ASP A 332 45.32 7.10 -41.49
N CYS A 333 45.69 7.48 -40.26
CA CYS A 333 45.87 8.90 -39.92
C CYS A 333 47.37 9.22 -40.04
N LEU A 334 47.79 9.67 -41.22
CA LEU A 334 49.06 10.38 -41.39
C LEU A 334 48.89 11.78 -40.81
N VAL A 335 49.55 12.04 -39.69
CA VAL A 335 49.75 13.40 -39.17
C VAL A 335 50.92 14.01 -39.94
N MET A 336 50.67 15.14 -40.62
CA MET A 336 51.72 16.10 -40.99
C MET A 336 51.81 17.17 -39.92
#